data_AF-A0A959QIB8-F1
#
_entry.id   AF-A0A959QIB8-F1
#
_cell.length_a   1.000
_cell.length_b   1.000
_cell.length_c   1.000
_cell.angle_alpha   90.00
_cell.angle_beta   90.00
_cell.angle_gamma   90.00
#
_symmetry.space_group_name_H-M   'P 1'
#
loop_
_entity.id
_entity.type
_entity.pdbx_description
1 polymer ?
#
loop_
_entity_poly.entity_id
_entity_poly.type
_entity_poly.pdbx_seq_one_letter_code
_entity_poly.pdbx_strand_id
1 'polypeptide(L)'
;MGKLQYLKIILTSLILKPTMGLSQIKSDIGKTVIISVESPMNPPTWALLERELLKANAAACREFYNKYFDERGYLQCVERWGGDDGPDDAIENVADWPILHALGAPDDILYLYKKAWEGHLRQYTEAKTVEVPFAK
;
A
#
# COMPACT_ATOMS: atom_id res chain seq x y z
N MET A 1 12.85 -44.21 -15.92
CA MET A 1 12.00 -43.00 -15.77
C MET A 1 12.09 -42.56 -14.32
N GLY A 2 12.77 -41.52 -13.89
CA GLY A 2 13.28 -40.32 -14.54
C GLY A 2 13.22 -39.22 -13.49
N LYS A 3 14.20 -39.16 -12.58
CA LYS A 3 14.38 -38.04 -11.65
C LYS A 3 15.12 -36.94 -12.42
N LEU A 4 14.46 -35.81 -12.65
CA LEU A 4 15.11 -34.55 -13.04
C LEU A 4 14.28 -33.39 -12.48
N GLN A 5 14.78 -32.73 -11.44
CA GLN A 5 14.93 -31.27 -11.48
C GLN A 5 16.30 -30.93 -10.90
N TYR A 6 17.11 -30.39 -11.80
CA TYR A 6 18.49 -29.97 -11.64
C TYR A 6 18.55 -28.52 -11.12
N LEU A 7 19.70 -28.20 -10.54
CA LEU A 7 20.32 -26.87 -10.54
C LEU A 7 19.83 -25.85 -9.49
N LYS A 8 20.10 -26.16 -8.21
CA LYS A 8 20.56 -25.12 -7.28
C LYS A 8 22.01 -24.78 -7.64
N ILE A 9 22.22 -23.55 -8.07
CA ILE A 9 23.52 -22.96 -8.37
C ILE A 9 24.41 -23.01 -7.11
N ILE A 10 25.63 -23.49 -7.34
CA ILE A 10 26.78 -23.61 -6.44
C ILE A 10 27.27 -22.20 -6.09
N LEU A 11 27.55 -21.91 -4.82
CA LEU A 11 28.91 -21.54 -4.40
C LEU A 11 29.07 -21.52 -2.87
N THR A 12 29.62 -22.62 -2.36
CA THR A 12 30.26 -22.68 -1.06
C THR A 12 31.51 -21.81 -1.08
N SER A 13 31.63 -20.84 -0.16
CA SER A 13 32.93 -20.27 0.21
C SER A 13 33.11 -20.32 1.72
N LEU A 14 34.18 -21.02 2.09
CA LEU A 14 34.99 -20.92 3.31
C LEU A 14 34.34 -21.21 4.66
N ILE A 15 34.66 -22.43 5.14
CA ILE A 15 34.87 -22.72 6.55
C ILE A 15 36.07 -21.88 7.02
N LEU A 16 35.80 -20.80 7.75
CA LEU A 16 36.69 -20.32 8.80
C LEU A 16 35.95 -20.52 10.11
N LYS A 17 36.46 -21.40 10.97
CA LYS A 17 36.13 -21.35 12.39
C LYS A 17 36.94 -20.22 13.01
N PRO A 18 36.31 -19.22 13.63
CA PRO A 18 36.86 -18.62 14.83
C PRO A 18 35.98 -19.01 16.01
N THR A 19 36.64 -19.54 17.02
CA THR A 19 36.25 -19.52 18.43
C THR A 19 35.67 -18.14 18.78
N MET A 20 34.36 -18.01 18.70
CA MET A 20 33.63 -16.88 19.26
C MET A 20 32.79 -17.49 20.37
N GLY A 21 33.09 -17.10 21.61
CA GLY A 21 32.36 -17.57 22.77
C GLY A 21 30.87 -17.44 22.52
N LEU A 22 30.09 -18.40 23.02
CA LEU A 22 28.66 -18.26 23.19
C LEU A 22 28.41 -17.07 24.12
N SER A 23 28.51 -15.85 23.60
CA SER A 23 27.85 -14.70 24.21
C SER A 23 26.38 -15.04 24.13
N GLN A 24 25.78 -15.32 25.28
CA GLN A 24 24.34 -15.43 25.40
C GLN A 24 23.71 -14.26 24.67
N ILE A 25 22.97 -14.52 23.60
CA ILE A 25 22.03 -13.55 23.04
C ILE A 25 20.99 -13.36 24.15
N LYS A 26 21.20 -12.36 25.00
CA LYS A 26 20.19 -11.93 25.96
C LYS A 26 19.07 -11.31 25.12
N SER A 27 17.97 -12.02 25.03
CA SER A 27 16.72 -11.50 24.48
C SER A 27 16.27 -10.33 25.36
N ASP A 28 16.37 -9.11 24.82
CA ASP A 28 15.83 -7.89 25.42
C ASP A 28 14.31 -7.71 25.15
N ILE A 29 13.62 -8.80 24.81
CA ILE A 29 12.17 -8.83 24.62
C ILE A 29 11.51 -8.45 25.96
N GLY A 30 10.89 -7.26 26.01
CA GLY A 30 10.14 -6.76 27.18
C GLY A 30 10.70 -5.50 27.86
N LYS A 31 11.80 -4.91 27.38
CA LYS A 31 12.25 -3.61 27.88
C LYS A 31 11.41 -2.47 27.29
N THR A 32 10.76 -1.69 28.15
CA THR A 32 10.14 -0.42 27.77
C THR A 32 11.24 0.58 27.38
N VAL A 33 11.31 0.94 26.10
CA VAL A 33 12.19 2.00 25.61
C VAL A 33 11.43 3.32 25.71
N ILE A 34 11.92 4.24 26.54
CA ILE A 34 11.40 5.60 26.64
C ILE A 34 12.31 6.49 25.78
N ILE A 35 11.75 7.10 24.74
CA ILE A 35 12.42 8.12 23.93
C ILE A 35 11.92 9.48 24.43
N SER A 36 12.82 10.30 25.00
CA SER A 36 12.52 11.70 25.34
C SER A 36 13.13 12.64 24.31
N VAL A 37 12.40 13.71 23.99
CA VAL A 37 12.90 14.84 23.19
C VAL A 37 12.85 16.06 24.09
N GLU A 38 14.01 16.45 24.61
CA GLU A 38 14.11 17.45 25.70
C GLU A 38 14.49 18.85 25.21
N SER A 39 14.75 19.01 23.92
CA SER A 39 15.20 20.29 23.34
C SER A 39 14.55 20.53 21.98
N PRO A 40 14.05 21.75 21.72
CA PRO A 40 13.62 22.13 20.38
C PRO A 40 14.78 21.99 19.38
N MET A 41 14.49 21.47 18.19
CA MET A 41 15.45 21.41 17.10
C MET A 41 14.78 21.86 15.80
N ASN A 42 15.58 22.41 14.89
CA ASN A 42 15.11 22.67 13.54
C ASN A 42 14.75 21.34 12.86
N PRO A 43 13.71 21.30 12.02
CA PRO A 43 13.35 20.10 11.30
C PRO A 43 14.52 19.67 10.40
N PRO A 44 14.95 18.39 10.47
CA PRO A 44 16.00 17.90 9.59
C PRO A 44 15.52 17.91 8.13
N THR A 45 16.46 17.99 7.19
CA THR A 45 16.16 18.09 5.75
C THR A 45 15.23 16.98 5.25
N TRP A 46 15.38 15.74 5.74
CA TRP A 46 14.52 14.63 5.33
C TRP A 46 13.05 14.87 5.67
N ALA A 47 12.75 15.53 6.81
CA ALA A 47 11.38 15.79 7.23
C ALA A 47 10.73 16.84 6.32
N LEU A 48 11.50 17.83 5.86
CA LEU A 48 11.02 18.80 4.88
C LEU A 48 10.73 18.14 3.52
N LEU A 49 11.62 17.25 3.07
CA LEU A 49 11.44 16.50 1.82
C LEU A 49 10.25 15.55 1.88
N GLU A 50 10.02 14.89 3.02
CA GLU A 50 8.83 14.06 3.24
C GLU A 50 7.54 14.88 3.12
N ARG A 51 7.50 16.10 3.70
CA ARG A 51 6.34 17.00 3.54
C ARG A 51 6.11 17.38 2.08
N GLU A 52 7.16 17.63 1.30
CA GLU A 52 7.01 17.91 -0.14
C GLU A 52 6.56 16.67 -0.93
N LEU A 53 7.04 15.48 -0.58
CA LEU A 53 6.58 14.23 -1.17
C LEU A 53 5.08 13.99 -0.91
N LEU A 54 4.61 14.18 0.32
CA LEU A 54 3.19 14.03 0.67
C LEU A 54 2.32 15.06 -0.09
N LYS A 55 2.79 16.30 -0.23
CA LYS A 55 2.09 17.34 -1.03
C LYS A 55 2.01 16.96 -2.50
N ALA A 56 3.10 16.48 -3.09
CA ALA A 56 3.14 16.07 -4.50
C ALA A 56 2.20 14.88 -4.76
N ASN A 57 2.19 13.87 -3.88
CA ASN A 57 1.25 12.75 -3.96
C ASN A 57 -0.20 13.23 -3.86
N ALA A 58 -0.52 14.11 -2.90
CA ALA A 58 -1.87 14.65 -2.76
C ALA A 58 -2.33 15.42 -4.01
N ALA A 59 -1.43 16.16 -4.68
CA ALA A 59 -1.73 16.82 -5.95
C ALA A 59 -2.04 15.82 -7.06
N ALA A 60 -1.23 14.77 -7.19
CA ALA A 60 -1.44 13.70 -8.17
C ALA A 60 -2.76 12.95 -7.93
N CYS A 61 -3.09 12.62 -6.66
CA CYS A 61 -4.38 12.02 -6.30
C CYS A 61 -5.56 12.87 -6.76
N ARG A 62 -5.53 14.19 -6.55
CA ARG A 62 -6.60 15.09 -6.99
C ARG A 62 -6.73 15.12 -8.51
N GLU A 63 -5.62 15.23 -9.23
CA GLU A 63 -5.64 15.23 -10.69
C GLU A 63 -6.21 13.91 -11.23
N PHE A 64 -5.74 12.79 -10.68
CA PHE A 64 -6.24 11.46 -11.02
C PHE A 64 -7.75 11.35 -10.75
N TYR A 65 -8.20 11.75 -9.55
CA TYR A 65 -9.61 11.70 -9.19
C TYR A 65 -10.47 12.51 -10.15
N ASN A 66 -10.08 13.76 -10.40
CA ASN A 66 -10.84 14.67 -11.27
C ASN A 66 -10.92 14.17 -12.71
N LYS A 67 -9.95 13.35 -13.15
CA LYS A 67 -9.90 12.82 -14.50
C LYS A 67 -10.69 11.53 -14.66
N TYR A 68 -10.67 10.66 -13.66
CA TYR A 68 -11.16 9.29 -13.79
C TYR A 68 -12.40 8.98 -12.95
N PHE A 69 -12.81 9.88 -12.05
CA PHE A 69 -14.01 9.71 -11.25
C PHE A 69 -15.04 10.79 -11.53
N ASP A 70 -16.31 10.39 -11.57
CA ASP A 70 -17.41 11.35 -11.70
C ASP A 70 -17.86 11.93 -10.34
N GLU A 71 -18.86 12.80 -10.37
CA GLU A 71 -19.39 13.44 -9.16
C GLU A 71 -20.02 12.47 -8.15
N ARG A 72 -20.41 11.27 -8.57
CA ARG A 72 -20.97 10.21 -7.73
C ARG A 72 -19.88 9.34 -7.10
N GLY A 73 -18.63 9.52 -7.52
CA GLY A 73 -17.49 8.70 -7.14
C GLY A 73 -17.37 7.41 -7.95
N TYR A 74 -17.99 7.34 -9.13
CA TYR A 74 -17.88 6.18 -10.01
C TYR A 74 -16.60 6.29 -10.81
N LEU A 75 -15.87 5.18 -10.94
CA LEU A 75 -14.73 5.10 -11.84
C LEU A 75 -15.27 5.10 -13.28
N GLN A 76 -14.71 5.97 -14.11
CA GLN A 76 -15.05 6.07 -15.53
C GLN A 76 -14.34 4.96 -16.32
N CYS A 77 -14.78 3.73 -16.09
CA CYS A 77 -14.29 2.52 -16.76
C CYS A 77 -15.42 1.76 -17.44
N VAL A 78 -15.08 0.72 -18.18
CA VAL A 78 -16.07 -0.27 -18.63
C VAL A 78 -16.32 -1.21 -17.46
N GLU A 79 -17.54 -1.22 -16.95
CA GLU A 79 -17.94 -2.10 -15.85
C GLU A 79 -17.94 -3.55 -16.32
N ARG A 80 -17.17 -4.40 -15.64
CA ARG A 80 -17.10 -5.83 -15.89
C ARG A 80 -17.12 -6.61 -14.59
N TRP A 81 -17.87 -7.69 -14.62
CA TRP A 81 -17.87 -8.70 -13.58
C TRP A 81 -17.11 -9.90 -14.13
N GLY A 82 -15.87 -10.10 -13.67
CA GLY A 82 -14.94 -11.11 -14.18
C GLY A 82 -13.62 -11.02 -13.43
N GLY A 83 -12.70 -11.96 -13.72
CA GLY A 83 -11.37 -11.99 -13.08
C GLY A 83 -10.29 -11.18 -13.79
N ASP A 84 -10.64 -10.47 -14.87
CA ASP A 84 -9.75 -9.58 -15.62
C ASP A 84 -10.48 -8.23 -15.74
N ASP A 85 -9.93 -7.18 -15.13
CA ASP A 85 -10.54 -5.86 -14.95
C ASP A 85 -11.85 -5.90 -14.12
N GLY A 86 -11.81 -6.63 -13.01
CA GLY A 86 -12.95 -6.85 -12.11
C GLY A 86 -13.27 -5.68 -11.18
N PRO A 87 -14.27 -5.83 -10.29
CA PRO A 87 -14.57 -4.83 -9.27
C PRO A 87 -13.37 -4.54 -8.35
N ASP A 88 -12.57 -5.55 -8.03
CA ASP A 88 -11.35 -5.42 -7.24
C ASP A 88 -10.34 -4.47 -7.91
N ASP A 89 -10.05 -4.65 -9.20
CA ASP A 89 -9.12 -3.78 -9.94
C ASP A 89 -9.58 -2.30 -9.96
N ALA A 90 -10.90 -2.07 -10.02
CA ALA A 90 -11.44 -0.71 -10.05
C ALA A 90 -11.13 0.06 -8.77
N ILE A 91 -11.31 -0.55 -7.60
CA ILE A 91 -11.09 0.14 -6.33
C ILE A 91 -9.62 0.22 -5.91
N GLU A 92 -8.78 -0.68 -6.43
CA GLU A 92 -7.32 -0.67 -6.20
C GLU A 92 -6.65 0.65 -6.59
N ASN A 93 -7.21 1.39 -7.55
CA ASN A 93 -6.74 2.72 -7.96
C ASN A 93 -6.59 3.73 -6.81
N VAL A 94 -7.31 3.53 -5.70
CA VAL A 94 -7.29 4.42 -4.52
C VAL A 94 -6.89 3.71 -3.22
N ALA A 95 -6.47 2.44 -3.27
CA ALA A 95 -6.26 1.62 -2.08
C ALA A 95 -5.22 2.18 -1.09
N ASP A 96 -4.19 2.86 -1.58
CA ASP A 96 -3.12 3.43 -0.74
C ASP A 96 -3.44 4.83 -0.17
N TRP A 97 -4.56 5.44 -0.56
CA TRP A 97 -4.89 6.81 -0.17
C TRP A 97 -5.17 6.96 1.33
N PRO A 98 -5.79 5.99 2.03
CA PRO A 98 -5.88 6.01 3.49
C PRO A 98 -4.50 6.00 4.18
N ILE A 99 -3.54 5.25 3.63
CA ILE A 99 -2.17 5.19 4.16
C ILE A 99 -1.49 6.55 3.96
N LEU A 100 -1.63 7.13 2.77
CA LEU A 100 -1.12 8.47 2.46
C LEU A 100 -1.66 9.52 3.43
N HIS A 101 -2.96 9.49 3.74
CA HIS A 101 -3.55 10.35 4.75
C HIS A 101 -2.99 10.08 6.16
N ALA A 102 -2.84 8.82 6.56
CA ALA A 102 -2.27 8.45 7.87
C ALA A 102 -0.82 8.94 8.04
N LEU A 103 -0.05 9.03 6.95
CA LEU A 103 1.30 9.60 6.93
C LEU A 103 1.30 11.14 7.00
N GLY A 104 0.13 11.79 6.97
CA GLY A 104 -0.01 13.23 7.15
C GLY A 104 -0.28 14.02 5.88
N ALA A 105 -0.74 13.37 4.80
CA ALA A 105 -1.34 14.07 3.67
C ALA A 105 -2.69 14.72 4.07
N PRO A 106 -3.13 15.76 3.34
CA PRO A 106 -4.33 16.52 3.71
C PRO A 106 -5.61 15.66 3.76
N ASP A 107 -6.56 16.05 4.62
CA ASP A 107 -7.79 15.29 4.91
C ASP A 107 -8.69 15.04 3.69
N ASP A 108 -8.57 15.89 2.66
CA ASP A 108 -9.34 15.72 1.43
C ASP A 108 -8.97 14.43 0.68
N ILE A 109 -7.76 13.89 0.87
CA ILE A 109 -7.36 12.60 0.32
C ILE A 109 -8.20 11.46 0.90
N LEU A 110 -8.43 11.48 2.22
CA LEU A 110 -9.32 10.50 2.86
C LEU A 110 -10.78 10.70 2.42
N TYR A 111 -11.21 11.95 2.24
CA TYR A 111 -12.54 12.24 1.72
C TYR A 111 -12.75 11.67 0.32
N LEU A 112 -11.80 11.89 -0.60
CA LEU A 112 -11.86 11.37 -1.97
C LEU A 112 -11.86 9.84 -1.99
N TYR A 113 -11.00 9.20 -1.18
CA TYR A 113 -11.02 7.75 -1.00
C TYR A 113 -12.39 7.24 -0.58
N LYS A 114 -12.98 7.81 0.49
CA LYS A 114 -14.31 7.40 0.97
C LYS A 114 -15.38 7.59 -0.10
N LYS A 115 -15.31 8.68 -0.87
CA LYS A 115 -16.24 8.94 -1.96
C LYS A 115 -16.10 7.90 -3.08
N ALA A 116 -14.87 7.58 -3.49
CA ALA A 116 -14.62 6.50 -4.46
C ALA A 116 -15.07 5.13 -3.93
N TRP A 117 -14.80 4.82 -2.66
CA TRP A 117 -15.23 3.57 -2.03
C TRP A 117 -16.75 3.39 -2.07
N GLU A 118 -17.48 4.39 -1.58
CA GLU A 118 -18.94 4.36 -1.60
C GLU A 118 -19.51 4.38 -3.03
N GLY A 119 -18.84 5.10 -3.95
CA GLY A 119 -19.18 5.12 -5.37
C GLY A 119 -19.00 3.75 -6.01
N HIS A 120 -17.87 3.10 -5.79
CA HIS A 120 -17.55 1.76 -6.27
C HIS A 120 -18.57 0.72 -5.81
N LEU A 121 -18.93 0.72 -4.52
CA LEU A 121 -19.95 -0.19 -4.00
C LEU A 121 -21.29 -0.01 -4.72
N ARG A 122 -21.72 1.23 -4.95
CA ARG A 122 -22.95 1.51 -5.71
C ARG A 122 -22.84 1.11 -7.18
N GLN A 123 -21.76 1.53 -7.83
CA GLN A 123 -21.51 1.29 -9.25
C GLN A 123 -21.59 -0.19 -9.59
N TYR A 124 -20.86 -1.03 -8.86
CA TYR A 124 -20.87 -2.46 -9.12
C TYR A 124 -22.18 -3.12 -8.70
N THR A 125 -22.83 -2.66 -7.62
CA THR A 125 -24.20 -3.11 -7.29
C THR A 125 -25.19 -2.86 -8.42
N GLU A 126 -25.04 -1.77 -9.18
CA GLU A 126 -25.89 -1.42 -10.33
C GLU A 126 -25.54 -2.21 -11.60
N ALA A 127 -24.25 -2.47 -11.84
CA ALA A 127 -23.73 -3.08 -13.08
C ALA A 127 -24.08 -4.56 -13.32
N LYS A 128 -24.87 -5.20 -12.44
CA LYS A 128 -25.31 -6.62 -12.44
C LYS A 128 -25.10 -7.42 -13.73
N THR A 129 -24.65 -8.67 -13.60
CA THR A 129 -24.51 -9.60 -14.74
C THR A 129 -25.15 -10.97 -14.49
N VAL A 130 -25.51 -11.67 -15.57
CA VAL A 130 -25.96 -13.07 -15.51
C VAL A 130 -24.80 -14.07 -15.66
N GLU A 131 -23.65 -13.61 -16.15
CA GLU A 131 -22.50 -14.45 -16.48
C GLU A 131 -21.72 -14.89 -15.24
N VAL A 132 -21.69 -14.04 -14.20
CA VAL A 132 -21.04 -14.33 -12.92
C VAL A 132 -22.11 -14.53 -11.85
N PRO A 133 -22.30 -15.77 -11.31
CA PRO A 133 -23.38 -16.06 -10.36
C PRO A 133 -23.41 -15.19 -9.10
N PHE A 134 -22.24 -14.72 -8.64
CA PHE A 134 -22.12 -13.83 -7.49
C PHE A 134 -22.66 -12.42 -7.75
N ALA A 135 -22.71 -12.00 -9.03
CA ALA A 135 -23.06 -10.65 -9.47
C ALA A 135 -24.48 -10.53 -10.07
N LYS A 136 -25.36 -11.51 -9.77
CA LYS A 136 -26.75 -11.56 -10.22
C LYS A 136 -27.69 -10.65 -9.42
#